data_AF-A0A975IUL3-F1
#
_entry.id   AF-A0A975IUL3-F1
#
_cell.length_a   1.000
_cell.length_b   1.000
_cell.length_c   1.000
_cell.angle_alpha   90.00
_cell.angle_beta   90.00
_cell.angle_gamma   90.00
#
_symmetry.space_group_name_H-M   'P 1'
#
loop_
_entity.id
_entity.type
_entity.pdbx_description
1 polymer ?
#
loop_
_entity_poly.entity_id
_entity_poly.type
_entity_poly.pdbx_seq_one_letter_code
_entity_poly.pdbx_strand_id
1 'polypeptide(L)'
;MAVESIKGAVEAAIQRASSATGVDFGFLLGAAKRESGYNPGAKAGSSTAAGLFQFVEQTWMSTLKKHGAKYGYARYADLIQQGSDGRYRIDGAEARKAVMDLRFDPHAASLMAGELTSDHAAYLRGRVGRNPTAGELYAAHFLGPQGSAKLIEAVQTSPNTKAASLFPEAAASNHSIFYRDGHAATVGELYANLTHASSGEPAHFSAVAQQAAPSQDQGFLQYASARRLDRTAQEEAMIEMVLRGPQMPDMSGSGGGSGVANSLFSADMLRVLSDARHGRSSGG
;
A
#
# COMPACT_ATOMS: atom_id res chain seq x y z
N MET A 1 9.29 27.36 14.06
CA MET A 1 10.42 26.56 13.53
C MET A 1 10.10 25.07 13.38
N ALA A 2 9.82 24.29 14.44
CA ALA A 2 9.58 22.83 14.29
C ALA A 2 8.28 22.47 13.52
N VAL A 3 7.17 23.18 13.77
CA VAL A 3 5.86 22.91 13.12
C VAL A 3 5.89 23.26 11.62
N GLU A 4 6.61 24.33 11.27
CA GLU A 4 6.78 24.78 9.89
C GLU A 4 7.64 23.80 9.07
N SER A 5 8.64 23.19 9.72
CA SER A 5 9.44 22.11 9.14
C SER A 5 8.64 20.82 8.88
N ILE A 6 7.70 20.46 9.76
CA ILE A 6 6.85 19.27 9.58
C ILE A 6 5.89 19.48 8.42
N LYS A 7 5.27 20.66 8.33
CA LYS A 7 4.37 21.00 7.22
C LYS A 7 5.10 20.95 5.87
N GLY A 8 6.29 21.53 5.78
CA GLY A 8 7.12 21.45 4.56
C GLY A 8 7.53 20.01 4.19
N ALA A 9 7.85 19.18 5.18
CA ALA A 9 8.18 17.76 4.94
C ALA A 9 6.96 16.97 4.42
N VAL A 10 5.77 17.24 4.96
CA VAL A 10 4.49 16.63 4.52
C VAL A 10 4.17 17.05 3.09
N GLU A 11 4.22 18.34 2.78
CA GLU A 11 3.94 18.85 1.43
C GLU A 11 4.92 18.23 0.40
N ALA A 12 6.21 18.17 0.72
CA ALA A 12 7.21 17.56 -0.15
C ALA A 12 6.97 16.04 -0.34
N ALA A 13 6.53 15.33 0.71
CA ALA A 13 6.18 13.92 0.61
C ALA A 13 4.97 13.69 -0.31
N ILE A 14 3.94 14.53 -0.19
CA ILE A 14 2.74 14.49 -1.04
C ILE A 14 3.10 14.82 -2.49
N GLN A 15 3.94 15.83 -2.73
CA GLN A 15 4.40 16.19 -4.08
C GLN A 15 5.15 15.03 -4.76
N ARG A 16 6.04 14.35 -4.04
CA ARG A 16 6.74 13.16 -4.55
C ARG A 16 5.77 12.03 -4.87
N ALA A 17 4.80 11.78 -3.99
CA ALA A 17 3.80 10.74 -4.21
C ALA A 17 2.90 11.03 -5.42
N SER A 18 2.45 12.28 -5.57
CA SER A 18 1.70 12.73 -6.74
C SER A 18 2.47 12.44 -8.03
N SER A 19 3.75 12.84 -8.07
CA SER A 19 4.62 12.61 -9.24
C SER A 19 4.85 11.13 -9.53
N ALA A 20 4.99 10.29 -8.50
CA ALA A 20 5.29 8.86 -8.65
C ALA A 20 4.07 7.99 -9.01
N THR A 21 2.88 8.40 -8.58
CA THR A 21 1.63 7.63 -8.75
C THR A 21 0.74 8.17 -9.86
N GLY A 22 0.96 9.42 -10.30
CA GLY A 22 0.14 10.11 -11.29
C GLY A 22 -1.18 10.66 -10.73
N VAL A 23 -1.41 10.55 -9.42
CA VAL A 23 -2.56 11.17 -8.74
C VAL A 23 -2.29 12.67 -8.53
N ASP A 24 -3.30 13.49 -8.73
CA ASP A 24 -3.20 14.94 -8.55
C ASP A 24 -2.71 15.34 -7.15
N PHE A 25 -1.81 16.33 -7.11
CA PHE A 25 -1.25 16.85 -5.86
C PHE A 25 -2.31 17.51 -4.98
N GLY A 26 -3.21 18.30 -5.58
CA GLY A 26 -4.30 18.97 -4.87
C GLY A 26 -5.25 17.98 -4.22
N PHE A 27 -5.56 16.89 -4.91
CA PHE A 27 -6.34 15.79 -4.35
C PHE A 27 -5.68 15.17 -3.11
N LEU A 28 -4.41 14.77 -3.21
CA LEU A 28 -3.71 14.14 -2.07
C LEU A 28 -3.53 15.12 -0.90
N LEU A 29 -3.28 16.40 -1.19
CA LEU A 29 -3.20 17.44 -0.17
C LEU A 29 -4.55 17.64 0.52
N GLY A 30 -5.63 17.71 -0.25
CA GLY A 30 -7.00 17.82 0.28
C GLY A 30 -7.40 16.62 1.13
N ALA A 31 -7.03 15.40 0.71
CA ALA A 31 -7.23 14.19 1.49
C ALA A 31 -6.45 14.25 2.81
N ALA A 32 -5.15 14.53 2.79
CA ALA A 32 -4.33 14.65 4.00
C ALA A 32 -4.86 15.70 4.99
N LYS A 33 -5.33 16.85 4.47
CA LYS A 33 -5.96 17.89 5.30
C LYS A 33 -7.18 17.37 6.03
N ARG A 34 -8.04 16.61 5.32
CA ARG A 34 -9.29 16.13 5.88
C ARG A 34 -9.08 14.99 6.87
N GLU A 35 -8.23 14.03 6.51
CA GLU A 35 -8.03 12.83 7.30
C GLU A 35 -7.30 13.12 8.61
N SER A 36 -6.31 14.01 8.60
CA SER A 36 -5.45 14.23 9.77
C SER A 36 -5.13 15.69 10.09
N GLY A 37 -5.61 16.66 9.29
CA GLY A 37 -5.16 18.04 9.41
C GLY A 37 -3.67 18.20 9.13
N TYR A 38 -3.11 17.38 8.24
CA TYR A 38 -1.67 17.27 7.95
C TYR A 38 -0.80 16.74 9.11
N ASN A 39 -1.38 16.04 10.09
CA ASN A 39 -0.65 15.46 11.22
C ASN A 39 -0.26 14.00 10.94
N PRO A 40 1.03 13.68 10.68
CA PRO A 40 1.46 12.31 10.43
C PRO A 40 1.33 11.41 11.66
N GLY A 41 1.25 11.98 12.87
CA GLY A 41 1.08 11.25 14.13
C GLY A 41 -0.39 11.00 14.52
N ALA A 42 -1.35 11.40 13.68
CA ALA A 42 -2.77 11.28 14.00
C ALA A 42 -3.20 9.82 14.21
N LYS A 43 -4.05 9.58 15.21
CA LYS A 43 -4.64 8.27 15.54
C LYS A 43 -6.11 8.45 15.85
N ALA A 44 -6.98 7.67 15.22
CA ALA A 44 -8.39 7.65 15.55
C ALA A 44 -8.63 6.98 16.92
N GLY A 45 -9.58 7.49 17.70
CA GLY A 45 -9.93 6.91 19.01
C GLY A 45 -10.85 5.69 18.94
N SER A 46 -11.55 5.48 17.83
CA SER A 46 -12.59 4.45 17.65
C SER A 46 -12.27 3.40 16.60
N SER A 47 -11.13 3.51 15.91
CA SER A 47 -10.72 2.59 14.84
C SER A 47 -9.20 2.41 14.81
N THR A 48 -8.72 1.55 13.92
CA THR A 48 -7.28 1.36 13.72
C THR A 48 -6.65 2.38 12.77
N ALA A 49 -7.42 3.39 12.34
CA ALA A 49 -6.97 4.44 11.44
C ALA A 49 -5.84 5.26 12.08
N ALA A 50 -4.77 5.44 11.32
CA ALA A 50 -3.57 6.12 11.78
C ALA A 50 -2.81 6.79 10.62
N GLY A 51 -2.02 7.79 10.97
CA GLY A 51 -1.14 8.45 10.03
C GLY A 51 -1.78 9.63 9.29
N LEU A 52 -1.00 10.17 8.35
CA LEU A 52 -1.36 11.34 7.53
C LEU A 52 -2.66 11.15 6.74
N PHE A 53 -2.95 9.93 6.31
CA PHE A 53 -4.12 9.55 5.50
C PHE A 53 -5.07 8.59 6.24
N GLN A 54 -4.97 8.47 7.56
CA GLN A 54 -5.87 7.64 8.39
C GLN A 54 -6.08 6.21 7.88
N PHE A 55 -4.99 5.55 7.47
CA PHE A 55 -5.04 4.17 7.00
C PHE A 55 -5.46 3.21 8.11
N VAL A 56 -6.55 2.46 7.89
CA VAL A 56 -6.88 1.28 8.70
C VAL A 56 -5.95 0.10 8.35
N GLU A 57 -5.74 -0.79 9.31
CA GLU A 57 -4.67 -1.81 9.22
C GLU A 57 -4.77 -2.73 8.01
N GLN A 58 -5.96 -3.26 7.69
CA GLN A 58 -6.12 -4.19 6.57
C GLN A 58 -5.87 -3.50 5.23
N THR A 59 -6.37 -2.28 5.05
CA THR A 59 -6.10 -1.48 3.84
C THR A 59 -4.62 -1.16 3.72
N TRP A 60 -3.98 -0.74 4.82
CA TRP A 60 -2.54 -0.49 4.84
C TRP A 60 -1.72 -1.71 4.39
N MET A 61 -1.99 -2.86 5.00
CA MET A 61 -1.29 -4.10 4.66
C MET A 61 -1.54 -4.52 3.21
N SER A 62 -2.79 -4.44 2.74
CA SER A 62 -3.13 -4.75 1.35
C SER A 62 -2.36 -3.87 0.36
N THR A 63 -2.40 -2.54 0.56
CA THR A 63 -1.74 -1.59 -0.33
C THR A 63 -0.22 -1.75 -0.28
N LEU A 64 0.37 -1.89 0.91
CA LEU A 64 1.81 -2.06 1.06
C LEU A 64 2.28 -3.41 0.49
N LYS A 65 1.52 -4.49 0.66
CA LYS A 65 1.83 -5.79 0.06
C LYS A 65 1.87 -5.68 -1.46
N LYS A 66 0.91 -4.98 -2.05
CA LYS A 66 0.76 -4.87 -3.50
C LYS A 66 1.79 -3.93 -4.14
N HIS A 67 2.08 -2.80 -3.50
CA HIS A 67 2.83 -1.70 -4.13
C HIS A 67 4.14 -1.35 -3.43
N GLY A 68 4.36 -1.79 -2.18
CA GLY A 68 5.50 -1.37 -1.37
C GLY A 68 6.86 -1.64 -2.02
N ALA A 69 6.99 -2.76 -2.74
CA ALA A 69 8.23 -3.11 -3.44
C ALA A 69 8.65 -2.07 -4.49
N LYS A 70 7.70 -1.41 -5.16
CA LYS A 70 7.95 -0.35 -6.16
C LYS A 70 8.73 0.84 -5.59
N TYR A 71 8.63 1.04 -4.27
CA TYR A 71 9.19 2.21 -3.58
C TYR A 71 10.24 1.85 -2.52
N GLY A 72 10.84 0.65 -2.61
CA GLY A 72 11.88 0.23 -1.68
C GLY A 72 11.37 -0.34 -0.35
N TYR A 73 10.06 -0.60 -0.23
CA TYR A 73 9.46 -1.25 0.95
C TYR A 73 9.27 -2.76 0.77
N ALA A 74 9.98 -3.41 -0.17
CA ALA A 74 9.85 -4.84 -0.46
C ALA A 74 9.97 -5.71 0.81
N ARG A 75 11.00 -5.46 1.64
CA ARG A 75 11.21 -6.16 2.91
C ARG A 75 10.03 -6.08 3.89
N TYR A 76 9.24 -5.00 3.84
CA TYR A 76 8.06 -4.83 4.68
C TYR A 76 6.84 -5.50 4.05
N ALA A 77 6.73 -5.41 2.72
CA ALA A 77 5.68 -6.09 1.94
C ALA A 77 5.78 -7.62 2.06
N ASP A 78 6.99 -8.17 2.12
CA ASP A 78 7.22 -9.62 2.21
C ASP A 78 6.77 -10.21 3.56
N LEU A 79 6.86 -9.42 4.64
CA LEU A 79 6.36 -9.79 5.97
C LEU A 79 4.83 -9.91 6.04
N ILE A 80 4.12 -9.30 5.07
CA ILE A 80 2.67 -9.35 5.02
C ILE A 80 2.24 -10.61 4.26
N GLN A 81 1.45 -11.45 4.92
CA GLN A 81 0.86 -12.65 4.35
C GLN A 81 -0.65 -12.46 4.16
N GLN A 82 -1.18 -12.96 3.04
CA GLN A 82 -2.61 -13.03 2.80
C GLN A 82 -3.08 -14.45 3.10
N GLY A 83 -4.01 -14.60 4.05
CA GLY A 83 -4.61 -15.89 4.37
C GLY A 83 -5.59 -16.33 3.28
N SER A 84 -6.02 -17.60 3.35
CA SER A 84 -7.07 -18.14 2.49
C SER A 84 -8.43 -17.44 2.67
N ASP A 85 -8.63 -16.78 3.82
CA ASP A 85 -9.79 -15.93 4.11
C ASP A 85 -9.67 -14.52 3.51
N GLY A 86 -8.63 -14.26 2.71
CA GLY A 86 -8.37 -12.97 2.08
C GLY A 86 -7.82 -11.89 3.01
N ARG A 87 -7.72 -12.15 4.32
CA ARG A 87 -7.21 -11.18 5.31
C ARG A 87 -5.69 -11.17 5.38
N TYR A 88 -5.15 -9.98 5.61
CA TYR A 88 -3.72 -9.74 5.74
C TYR A 88 -3.27 -9.87 7.20
N ARG A 89 -2.13 -10.56 7.39
CA ARG A 89 -1.52 -10.85 8.69
C ARG A 89 0.00 -10.67 8.60
N ILE A 90 0.61 -10.44 9.75
CA ILE A 90 2.06 -10.35 9.91
C ILE A 90 2.41 -11.17 11.14
N ASP A 91 3.37 -12.08 11.00
CA ASP A 91 3.85 -12.90 12.11
C ASP A 91 4.92 -12.15 12.91
N GLY A 92 4.81 -12.19 14.24
CA GLY A 92 5.72 -11.51 15.16
C GLY A 92 5.33 -10.07 15.50
N ALA A 93 5.43 -9.71 16.78
CA ALA A 93 5.00 -8.41 17.28
C ALA A 93 5.88 -7.26 16.76
N GLU A 94 7.19 -7.49 16.68
CA GLU A 94 8.19 -6.53 16.24
C GLU A 94 8.04 -6.24 14.74
N ALA A 95 7.87 -7.30 13.93
CA ALA A 95 7.61 -7.19 12.50
C ALA A 95 6.31 -6.43 12.23
N ARG A 96 5.24 -6.80 12.94
CA ARG A 96 3.95 -6.10 12.84
C ARG A 96 4.10 -4.62 13.19
N LYS A 97 4.80 -4.29 14.28
CA LYS A 97 5.06 -2.91 14.68
C LYS A 97 5.81 -2.15 13.59
N ALA A 98 6.90 -2.71 13.07
CA ALA A 98 7.71 -2.07 12.02
C ALA A 98 6.90 -1.76 10.76
N VAL A 99 6.05 -2.70 10.31
CA VAL A 99 5.18 -2.49 9.14
C VAL A 99 4.07 -1.48 9.43
N MET A 100 3.44 -1.54 10.61
CA MET A 100 2.35 -0.62 10.96
C MET A 100 2.82 0.82 11.19
N ASP A 101 4.04 1.00 11.70
CA ASP A 101 4.60 2.31 12.00
C ASP A 101 4.91 3.14 10.75
N LEU A 102 5.11 2.48 9.60
CA LEU A 102 5.25 3.17 8.31
C LEU A 102 4.04 4.05 7.95
N ARG A 103 2.86 3.83 8.57
CA ARG A 103 1.72 4.75 8.42
C ARG A 103 1.99 6.15 8.95
N PHE A 104 2.90 6.29 9.92
CA PHE A 104 3.29 7.57 10.49
C PHE A 104 4.43 8.24 9.71
N ASP A 105 5.07 7.53 8.76
CA ASP A 105 6.05 8.10 7.85
C ASP A 105 5.32 8.86 6.72
N PRO A 106 5.48 10.20 6.59
CA PRO A 106 4.76 10.97 5.59
C PRO A 106 5.03 10.51 4.15
N HIS A 107 6.24 10.02 3.86
CA HIS A 107 6.62 9.59 2.53
C HIS A 107 5.97 8.26 2.16
N ALA A 108 6.10 7.25 3.03
CA ALA A 108 5.48 5.94 2.83
C ALA A 108 3.94 6.07 2.76
N ALA A 109 3.35 6.83 3.69
CA ALA A 109 1.91 7.05 3.73
C ALA A 109 1.40 7.76 2.47
N SER A 110 2.11 8.77 1.98
CA SER A 110 1.71 9.48 0.75
C SER A 110 1.79 8.60 -0.49
N LEU A 111 2.85 7.80 -0.64
CA LEU A 111 2.98 6.86 -1.75
C LEU A 111 1.86 5.83 -1.77
N MET A 112 1.57 5.22 -0.62
CA MET A 112 0.49 4.24 -0.51
C MET A 112 -0.90 4.89 -0.71
N ALA A 113 -1.11 6.13 -0.27
CA ALA A 113 -2.35 6.86 -0.54
C ALA A 113 -2.55 7.13 -2.04
N GLY A 114 -1.48 7.51 -2.75
CA GLY A 114 -1.50 7.68 -4.20
C GLY A 114 -1.79 6.36 -4.92
N GLU A 115 -1.12 5.26 -4.57
CA GLU A 115 -1.39 3.95 -5.19
C GLU A 115 -2.82 3.44 -4.91
N LEU A 116 -3.31 3.59 -3.67
CA LEU A 116 -4.69 3.22 -3.33
C LEU A 116 -5.70 4.02 -4.16
N THR A 117 -5.45 5.32 -4.34
CA THR A 117 -6.31 6.20 -5.13
C THR A 117 -6.25 5.84 -6.62
N SER A 118 -5.06 5.52 -7.14
CA SER A 118 -4.88 5.03 -8.51
C SER A 118 -5.63 3.72 -8.76
N ASP A 119 -5.56 2.77 -7.81
CA ASP A 119 -6.32 1.52 -7.84
C ASP A 119 -7.84 1.77 -7.85
N HIS A 120 -8.32 2.67 -6.99
CA HIS A 120 -9.73 3.07 -6.97
C HIS A 120 -10.15 3.72 -8.29
N ALA A 121 -9.30 4.57 -8.86
CA ALA A 121 -9.58 5.23 -10.13
C ALA A 121 -9.72 4.24 -11.28
N ALA A 122 -8.79 3.27 -11.35
CA ALA A 122 -8.84 2.22 -12.34
C ALA A 122 -10.10 1.35 -12.20
N TYR A 123 -10.46 0.97 -10.97
CA TYR A 123 -11.67 0.22 -10.69
C TYR A 123 -12.92 0.99 -11.12
N LEU A 124 -13.07 2.25 -10.65
CA LEU A 124 -14.23 3.07 -10.96
C LEU A 124 -14.35 3.29 -12.46
N ARG A 125 -13.27 3.64 -13.16
CA ARG A 125 -13.28 3.82 -14.61
C ARG A 125 -13.78 2.58 -15.35
N GLY A 126 -13.34 1.39 -14.95
CA GLY A 126 -13.82 0.13 -15.53
C GLY A 126 -15.30 -0.15 -15.25
N ARG A 127 -15.86 0.37 -14.15
CA ARG A 127 -17.26 0.18 -13.77
C ARG A 127 -18.20 1.22 -14.33
N VAL A 128 -17.78 2.48 -14.42
CA VAL A 128 -18.63 3.63 -14.78
C VAL A 128 -18.40 4.11 -16.22
N GLY A 129 -17.36 3.62 -16.90
CA GLY A 129 -17.10 3.94 -18.31
C GLY A 129 -16.49 5.33 -18.57
N ARG A 130 -16.14 6.07 -17.51
CA ARG A 130 -15.48 7.38 -17.58
C ARG A 130 -14.48 7.55 -16.43
N ASN A 131 -13.62 8.56 -16.50
CA ASN A 131 -12.78 8.91 -15.36
C ASN A 131 -13.67 9.33 -14.16
N PRO A 132 -13.39 8.85 -12.94
CA PRO A 132 -14.07 9.32 -11.75
C PRO A 132 -13.61 10.72 -11.37
N THR A 133 -14.51 11.51 -10.80
CA THR A 133 -14.21 12.82 -10.21
C THR A 133 -13.43 12.68 -8.91
N ALA A 134 -12.81 13.76 -8.44
CA ALA A 134 -12.17 13.81 -7.12
C ALA A 134 -13.17 13.45 -5.99
N GLY A 135 -14.42 13.90 -6.10
CA GLY A 135 -15.50 13.54 -5.18
C GLY A 135 -15.79 12.03 -5.16
N GLU A 136 -15.86 11.40 -6.32
CA GLU A 136 -16.15 9.96 -6.44
C GLU A 136 -14.98 9.10 -5.93
N LEU A 137 -13.74 9.56 -6.13
CA LEU A 137 -12.56 8.93 -5.53
C LEU A 137 -12.55 9.05 -4.02
N TYR A 138 -12.97 10.20 -3.49
CA TYR A 138 -13.16 10.36 -2.04
C TYR A 138 -14.28 9.47 -1.51
N ALA A 139 -15.40 9.35 -2.23
CA ALA A 139 -16.45 8.38 -1.90
C ALA A 139 -15.92 6.94 -1.90
N ALA A 140 -14.97 6.61 -2.79
CA ALA A 140 -14.32 5.29 -2.81
C ALA A 140 -13.37 5.07 -1.62
N HIS A 141 -12.75 6.13 -1.08
CA HIS A 141 -12.01 6.04 0.17
C HIS A 141 -12.94 5.67 1.33
N PHE A 142 -14.13 6.29 1.40
CA PHE A 142 -15.08 6.09 2.48
C PHE A 142 -15.90 4.78 2.39
N LEU A 143 -16.46 4.47 1.21
CA LEU A 143 -17.32 3.30 0.98
C LEU A 143 -16.59 2.09 0.40
N GLY A 144 -15.30 2.23 0.09
CA GLY A 144 -14.59 1.31 -0.80
C GLY A 144 -14.95 1.52 -2.29
N PRO A 145 -14.14 0.98 -3.21
CA PRO A 145 -14.32 1.21 -4.65
C PRO A 145 -15.61 0.58 -5.19
N GLN A 146 -16.05 -0.57 -4.68
CA GLN A 146 -17.33 -1.19 -5.03
C GLN A 146 -18.52 -0.33 -4.57
N GLY A 147 -18.45 0.16 -3.32
CA GLY A 147 -19.50 0.99 -2.73
C GLY A 147 -19.66 2.31 -3.47
N SER A 148 -18.55 2.96 -3.84
CA SER A 148 -18.57 4.18 -4.66
C SER A 148 -19.15 3.92 -6.05
N ALA A 149 -18.75 2.84 -6.75
CA ALA A 149 -19.36 2.49 -8.04
C ALA A 149 -20.88 2.29 -7.93
N LYS A 150 -21.34 1.57 -6.89
CA LYS A 150 -22.77 1.39 -6.61
C LYS A 150 -23.47 2.71 -6.33
N LEU A 151 -22.83 3.64 -5.62
CA LEU A 151 -23.38 4.96 -5.34
C LEU A 151 -23.53 5.80 -6.62
N ILE A 152 -22.52 5.78 -7.50
CA ILE A 152 -22.53 6.49 -8.79
C ILE A 152 -23.64 5.97 -9.70
N GLU A 153 -23.87 4.66 -9.73
CA GLU A 153 -24.98 4.07 -10.48
C GLU A 153 -26.34 4.40 -9.85
N ALA A 154 -26.44 4.31 -8.52
CA ALA A 154 -27.68 4.55 -7.80
C ALA A 154 -28.13 6.01 -7.89
N VAL A 155 -27.22 6.99 -7.91
CA VAL A 155 -27.61 8.41 -8.05
C VAL A 155 -28.19 8.73 -9.42
N GLN A 156 -27.81 7.98 -10.46
CA GLN A 156 -28.37 8.13 -11.80
C GLN A 156 -29.74 7.47 -11.94
N THR A 157 -29.93 6.33 -11.29
CA THR A 157 -31.12 5.46 -11.49
C THR A 157 -32.19 5.63 -10.43
N SER A 158 -31.80 5.92 -9.18
CA SER A 158 -32.69 5.91 -8.03
C SER A 158 -32.27 6.91 -6.93
N PRO A 159 -32.11 8.22 -7.26
CA PRO A 159 -31.55 9.22 -6.35
C PRO A 159 -32.34 9.41 -5.05
N ASN A 160 -33.65 9.16 -5.06
CA ASN A 160 -34.53 9.34 -3.90
C ASN A 160 -34.61 8.11 -2.98
N THR A 161 -33.92 7.01 -3.32
CA THR A 161 -33.84 5.82 -2.46
C THR A 161 -33.06 6.13 -1.20
N LYS A 162 -33.46 5.56 -0.06
CA LYS A 162 -32.73 5.70 1.21
C LYS A 162 -31.34 5.08 1.08
N ALA A 163 -30.27 5.86 1.24
CA ALA A 163 -28.90 5.37 1.09
C ALA A 163 -28.57 4.24 2.08
N ALA A 164 -29.10 4.31 3.31
CA ALA A 164 -28.92 3.28 4.32
C ALA A 164 -29.47 1.89 3.90
N SER A 165 -30.43 1.84 2.97
CA SER A 165 -30.91 0.55 2.42
C SER A 165 -29.94 -0.08 1.43
N LEU A 166 -29.10 0.73 0.77
CA LEU A 166 -28.11 0.27 -0.19
C LEU A 166 -26.74 0.00 0.44
N PHE A 167 -26.45 0.65 1.58
CA PHE A 167 -25.17 0.57 2.29
C PHE A 167 -25.37 0.36 3.80
N PRO A 168 -25.98 -0.76 4.23
CA PRO A 168 -26.38 -0.96 5.63
C PRO A 168 -25.18 -0.99 6.60
N GLU A 169 -24.06 -1.59 6.20
CA GLU A 169 -22.85 -1.66 7.06
C GLU A 169 -22.20 -0.28 7.24
N ALA A 170 -22.13 0.50 6.16
CA ALA A 170 -21.61 1.86 6.21
C ALA A 170 -22.53 2.79 7.02
N ALA A 171 -23.85 2.60 6.90
CA ALA A 171 -24.84 3.34 7.67
C ALA A 171 -24.78 3.03 9.17
N ALA A 172 -24.59 1.77 9.54
CA ALA A 172 -24.42 1.37 10.94
C ALA A 172 -23.16 2.00 11.56
N SER A 173 -22.07 2.08 10.80
CA SER A 173 -20.78 2.60 11.28
C SER A 173 -20.70 4.14 11.25
N ASN A 174 -21.48 4.79 10.39
CA ASN A 174 -21.40 6.22 10.13
C ASN A 174 -22.78 6.89 10.18
N HIS A 175 -23.48 6.70 11.30
CA HIS A 175 -24.88 7.10 11.44
C HIS A 175 -25.13 8.59 11.11
N SER A 176 -24.24 9.50 11.51
CA SER A 176 -24.37 10.94 11.23
C SER A 176 -24.28 11.31 9.73
N ILE A 177 -23.68 10.44 8.91
CA ILE A 177 -23.58 10.63 7.45
C ILE A 177 -24.83 10.12 6.75
N PHE A 178 -25.40 9.01 7.25
CA PHE A 178 -26.55 8.34 6.65
C PHE A 178 -27.90 8.79 7.21
N TYR A 179 -27.91 9.47 8.35
CA TYR A 179 -29.11 9.96 9.01
C TYR A 179 -28.88 11.39 9.51
N ARG A 180 -29.76 12.32 9.11
CA ARG A 180 -29.73 13.73 9.52
C ARG A 180 -31.10 14.14 10.04
N ASP A 181 -31.12 14.75 11.22
CA ASP A 181 -32.34 15.26 11.85
C ASP A 181 -33.48 14.22 11.91
N GLY A 182 -33.13 12.97 12.22
CA GLY A 182 -34.07 11.84 12.29
C GLY A 182 -34.48 11.25 10.94
N HIS A 183 -34.01 11.78 9.81
CA HIS A 183 -34.34 11.31 8.47
C HIS A 183 -33.17 10.55 7.85
N ALA A 184 -33.47 9.45 7.16
CA ALA A 184 -32.46 8.71 6.40
C ALA A 184 -32.11 9.48 5.12
N ALA A 185 -30.83 9.78 4.94
CA ALA A 185 -30.33 10.44 3.74
C ALA A 185 -30.65 9.60 2.50
N THR A 186 -31.05 10.29 1.44
CA THR A 186 -31.24 9.71 0.11
C THR A 186 -29.87 9.43 -0.55
N VAL A 187 -29.88 8.61 -1.60
CA VAL A 187 -28.69 8.35 -2.42
C VAL A 187 -28.14 9.66 -3.01
N GLY A 188 -29.01 10.55 -3.51
CA GLY A 188 -28.62 11.85 -4.04
C GLY A 188 -27.95 12.72 -2.98
N GLU A 189 -28.51 12.78 -1.78
CA GLU A 189 -27.93 13.55 -0.66
C GLU A 189 -26.61 12.96 -0.19
N LEU A 190 -26.47 11.64 -0.12
CA LEU A 190 -25.21 10.99 0.24
C LEU A 190 -24.14 11.26 -0.81
N TYR A 191 -24.47 11.11 -2.09
CA TYR A 191 -23.57 11.40 -3.19
C TYR A 191 -23.14 12.87 -3.16
N ALA A 192 -24.09 13.80 -3.03
CA ALA A 192 -23.79 15.21 -2.88
C ALA A 192 -22.85 15.43 -1.69
N ASN A 193 -23.17 14.93 -0.50
CA ASN A 193 -22.35 15.12 0.69
C ASN A 193 -20.91 14.60 0.54
N LEU A 194 -20.72 13.41 -0.04
CA LEU A 194 -19.39 12.82 -0.22
C LEU A 194 -18.58 13.49 -1.34
N THR A 195 -19.24 14.09 -2.33
CA THR A 195 -18.58 14.72 -3.48
C THR A 195 -18.41 16.23 -3.34
N HIS A 196 -19.31 16.92 -2.65
CA HIS A 196 -19.28 18.38 -2.46
C HIS A 196 -18.05 18.85 -1.71
N ALA A 197 -17.57 18.01 -0.79
CA ALA A 197 -16.43 18.34 0.03
C ALA A 197 -15.11 18.31 -0.78
N SER A 198 -15.14 17.87 -2.04
CA SER A 198 -13.99 17.71 -2.93
C SER A 198 -14.03 18.66 -4.13
N SER A 199 -14.77 19.78 -4.05
CA SER A 199 -15.09 20.68 -5.16
C SER A 199 -13.92 21.47 -5.77
N GLY A 200 -12.71 20.92 -5.80
CA GLY A 200 -11.61 21.41 -6.63
C GLY A 200 -11.32 20.39 -7.72
N GLU A 201 -11.81 20.69 -8.94
CA GLU A 201 -11.51 20.03 -10.23
C GLU A 201 -11.68 18.49 -10.31
N PRO A 202 -11.98 17.92 -11.50
CA PRO A 202 -11.82 16.47 -11.69
C PRO A 202 -10.38 16.08 -11.31
N ALA A 203 -10.20 14.92 -10.67
CA ALA A 203 -8.85 14.42 -10.39
C ALA A 203 -8.15 14.21 -11.75
N HIS A 204 -7.23 15.12 -12.08
CA HIS A 204 -6.46 15.07 -13.31
C HIS A 204 -5.35 14.04 -13.13
N PHE A 205 -5.55 12.85 -13.69
CA PHE A 205 -4.46 11.91 -13.90
C PHE A 205 -3.61 12.44 -15.06
N SER A 206 -2.39 12.90 -14.76
CA SER A 206 -1.48 13.36 -15.82
C SER A 206 -1.11 12.18 -16.72
N ALA A 207 -1.49 12.25 -17.99
CA ALA A 207 -1.14 11.27 -19.02
C ALA A 207 0.32 11.38 -19.51
N VAL A 208 1.27 11.63 -18.60
CA VAL A 208 2.71 11.63 -18.94
C VAL A 208 3.27 10.23 -18.75
N ALA A 209 2.74 9.30 -19.56
CA ALA A 209 3.37 8.05 -19.95
C ALA A 209 2.63 7.47 -21.18
N GLN A 210 2.35 8.31 -22.18
CA GLN A 210 1.96 7.84 -23.51
C GLN A 210 2.89 8.48 -24.55
N GLN A 211 3.89 7.72 -25.01
CA GLN A 211 4.37 7.83 -26.38
C GLN A 211 4.39 6.44 -27.02
N ALA A 212 3.70 6.38 -28.17
CA ALA A 212 3.61 5.34 -29.20
C ALA A 212 3.03 3.97 -28.80
N ALA A 213 1.75 3.76 -29.13
CA ALA A 213 1.13 2.45 -29.20
C ALA A 213 1.50 1.72 -30.50
N PRO A 214 1.78 0.40 -30.43
CA PRO A 214 1.30 -0.53 -31.43
C PRO A 214 0.18 -1.41 -30.86
N SER A 215 -0.69 -1.84 -31.76
CA SER A 215 -1.91 -2.67 -31.61
C SER A 215 -2.03 -3.56 -30.36
N GLN A 216 -3.21 -3.47 -29.74
CA GLN A 216 -3.59 -3.92 -28.39
C GLN A 216 -3.41 -5.42 -28.07
N ASP A 217 -3.12 -6.29 -29.05
CA ASP A 217 -2.88 -7.72 -28.80
C ASP A 217 -1.40 -8.08 -28.57
N GLN A 218 -0.44 -7.27 -29.07
CA GLN A 218 0.98 -7.56 -28.85
C GLN A 218 1.47 -7.09 -27.48
N GLY A 219 0.92 -6.00 -26.94
CA GLY A 219 1.36 -5.45 -25.65
C GLY A 219 1.12 -6.36 -24.45
N PHE A 220 0.00 -7.11 -24.44
CA PHE A 220 -0.30 -8.08 -23.38
C PHE A 220 0.61 -9.32 -23.47
N LEU A 221 0.88 -9.82 -24.68
CA LEU A 221 1.80 -10.94 -24.90
C LEU A 221 3.25 -10.53 -24.61
N GLN A 222 3.67 -9.31 -24.96
CA GLN A 222 5.00 -8.77 -24.65
C GLN A 222 5.21 -8.55 -23.15
N TYR A 223 4.17 -8.07 -22.44
CA TYR A 223 4.19 -7.92 -20.98
C TYR A 223 4.22 -9.28 -20.25
N ALA A 224 3.42 -10.24 -20.72
CA ALA A 224 3.40 -11.60 -20.16
C ALA A 224 4.68 -12.39 -20.49
N SER A 225 5.30 -12.18 -21.64
CA SER A 225 6.56 -12.83 -22.03
C SER A 225 7.77 -12.21 -21.33
N ALA A 226 7.81 -10.89 -21.16
CA ALA A 226 8.87 -10.22 -20.38
C ALA A 226 8.87 -10.69 -18.91
N ARG A 227 7.69 -10.83 -18.29
CA ARG A 227 7.54 -11.38 -16.93
C ARG A 227 7.97 -12.86 -16.83
N ARG A 228 7.82 -13.65 -17.90
CA ARG A 228 8.31 -15.04 -17.95
C ARG A 228 9.83 -15.08 -18.11
N LEU A 229 10.40 -14.25 -18.99
CA LEU A 229 11.84 -14.17 -19.20
C LEU A 229 12.57 -13.66 -17.95
N ASP A 230 12.02 -12.68 -17.23
CA ASP A 230 12.58 -12.23 -15.95
C ASP A 230 12.54 -13.32 -14.88
N ARG A 231 11.47 -14.14 -14.85
CA ARG A 231 11.37 -15.28 -13.94
C ARG A 231 12.35 -16.38 -14.33
N THR A 232 12.49 -16.69 -15.61
CA THR A 232 13.45 -17.69 -16.11
C THR A 232 14.89 -17.22 -15.89
N ALA A 233 15.19 -15.93 -16.09
CA ALA A 233 16.51 -15.37 -15.81
C ALA A 233 16.83 -15.38 -14.30
N GLN A 234 15.83 -15.16 -13.44
CA GLN A 234 15.98 -15.30 -11.99
C GLN A 234 16.15 -16.77 -11.57
N GLU A 235 15.43 -17.70 -12.19
CA GLU A 235 15.57 -19.14 -11.97
C GLU A 235 16.93 -19.66 -12.44
N GLU A 236 17.41 -19.21 -13.61
CA GLU A 236 18.73 -19.54 -14.15
C GLU A 236 19.86 -18.94 -13.30
N ALA A 237 19.73 -17.70 -12.82
CA ALA A 237 20.70 -17.09 -11.90
C ALA A 237 20.75 -17.80 -10.54
N MET A 238 19.61 -18.34 -10.07
CA MET A 238 19.54 -19.15 -8.85
C MET A 238 20.16 -20.54 -9.06
N ILE A 239 19.97 -21.15 -10.23
CA ILE A 239 20.60 -22.42 -10.60
C ILE A 239 22.12 -22.23 -10.78
N GLU A 240 22.56 -21.14 -11.40
CA GLU A 240 23.98 -20.81 -11.55
C GLU A 240 24.65 -20.58 -10.18
N MET A 241 23.98 -19.89 -9.26
CA MET A 241 24.46 -19.70 -7.89
C MET A 241 24.61 -21.02 -7.11
N VAL A 242 23.71 -21.97 -7.32
CA VAL A 242 23.76 -23.31 -6.70
C VAL A 242 24.83 -24.19 -7.35
N LEU A 243 25.03 -24.10 -8.66
CA LEU A 243 26.02 -24.89 -9.40
C LEU A 243 27.46 -24.36 -9.25
N ARG A 244 27.66 -23.07 -8.95
CA ARG A 244 28.99 -22.45 -8.87
C ARG A 244 29.80 -22.86 -7.65
N GLY A 245 29.18 -23.35 -6.58
CA GLY A 245 29.85 -23.78 -5.34
C GLY A 245 30.65 -22.66 -4.65
N PRO A 246 31.01 -22.79 -3.36
CA PRO A 246 31.75 -21.75 -2.66
C PRO A 246 33.22 -21.71 -3.13
N GLN A 247 33.59 -20.67 -3.87
CA GLN A 247 35.00 -20.39 -4.20
C GLN A 247 35.68 -19.61 -3.07
N MET A 248 36.72 -20.21 -2.50
CA MET A 248 37.68 -19.54 -1.61
C MET A 248 38.60 -18.65 -2.46
N PRO A 249 38.84 -17.38 -2.09
CA PRO A 249 39.75 -16.53 -2.83
C PRO A 249 41.22 -16.88 -2.53
N ASP A 250 41.98 -17.09 -3.59
CA ASP A 250 43.42 -17.36 -3.57
C ASP A 250 44.22 -16.14 -3.10
N MET A 251 45.20 -16.41 -2.24
CA MET A 251 46.16 -15.47 -1.68
C MET A 251 47.28 -15.14 -2.67
N SER A 252 47.60 -13.86 -2.89
CA SER A 252 48.96 -13.45 -3.30
C SER A 252 49.29 -11.97 -3.00
N GLY A 253 50.40 -11.74 -2.29
CA GLY A 253 51.14 -10.47 -2.14
C GLY A 253 50.95 -9.75 -0.77
N SER A 254 51.68 -10.05 0.31
CA SER A 254 53.12 -9.85 0.64
C SER A 254 53.43 -8.57 1.45
N GLY A 255 53.71 -8.77 2.75
CA GLY A 255 54.51 -7.91 3.64
C GLY A 255 53.70 -7.13 4.70
N GLY A 256 53.91 -7.21 6.01
CA GLY A 256 54.81 -7.96 6.88
C GLY A 256 54.79 -7.29 8.27
N GLY A 257 54.66 -8.06 9.35
CA GLY A 257 55.13 -7.67 10.68
C GLY A 257 54.12 -7.29 11.77
N SER A 258 53.92 -8.24 12.70
CA SER A 258 53.75 -8.06 14.15
C SER A 258 52.35 -7.72 14.69
N GLY A 259 51.68 -8.76 15.17
CA GLY A 259 50.36 -8.68 15.78
C GLY A 259 50.34 -8.34 17.27
N VAL A 260 49.13 -8.06 17.74
CA VAL A 260 48.66 -8.41 19.08
C VAL A 260 47.19 -8.82 18.99
N ALA A 261 46.91 -10.00 19.58
CA ALA A 261 45.67 -10.70 19.95
C ALA A 261 44.33 -9.96 19.77
N ASN A 262 43.30 -10.54 19.12
CA ASN A 262 42.55 -11.76 19.46
C ASN A 262 41.70 -11.62 20.73
N SER A 263 40.40 -11.36 20.57
CA SER A 263 39.23 -11.66 21.44
C SER A 263 38.09 -10.71 21.00
N LEU A 264 36.88 -11.13 20.60
CA LEU A 264 35.97 -12.08 21.22
C LEU A 264 35.07 -12.72 20.13
N PHE A 265 35.40 -13.94 19.70
CA PHE A 265 34.44 -14.87 19.13
C PHE A 265 34.14 -15.92 20.20
N SER A 266 33.10 -15.68 21.01
CA SER A 266 32.64 -16.67 21.99
C SER A 266 31.66 -17.65 21.32
N ALA A 267 32.20 -18.81 20.97
CA ALA A 267 31.80 -20.17 21.36
C ALA A 267 30.32 -20.64 21.39
N ASP A 268 29.30 -19.82 21.17
CA ASP A 268 27.89 -20.25 21.32
C ASP A 268 27.14 -20.61 20.03
N MET A 269 27.76 -20.48 18.85
CA MET A 269 27.11 -20.85 17.57
C MET A 269 27.50 -22.22 17.01
N LEU A 270 28.48 -22.92 17.59
CA LEU A 270 28.91 -24.25 17.13
C LEU A 270 28.40 -25.42 17.98
N ARG A 271 27.55 -25.15 18.99
CA ARG A 271 26.92 -26.20 19.81
C ARG A 271 25.48 -26.55 19.39
N VAL A 272 24.86 -25.75 18.51
CA VAL A 272 23.45 -25.95 18.07
C VAL A 272 23.33 -26.79 16.79
N LEU A 273 24.45 -27.19 16.17
CA LEU A 273 24.45 -28.07 14.98
C LEU A 273 25.04 -29.47 15.22
N SER A 274 25.34 -29.83 16.48
CA SER A 274 25.81 -31.19 16.84
C SER A 274 24.72 -32.12 17.41
N ASP A 275 23.56 -31.60 17.82
CA ASP A 275 22.49 -32.42 18.44
C ASP A 275 21.36 -32.84 17.47
N ALA A 276 21.48 -32.56 16.17
CA ALA A 276 20.48 -32.94 15.17
C ALA A 276 20.88 -34.16 14.29
N ARG A 277 21.92 -34.92 14.65
CA ARG A 277 22.36 -36.10 13.86
C ARG A 277 22.57 -37.42 14.61
N HIS A 278 22.29 -37.51 15.92
CA HIS A 278 22.48 -38.78 16.68
C HIS A 278 21.20 -39.27 17.37
N GLY A 279 20.09 -39.31 16.63
CA GLY A 279 18.82 -39.86 17.09
C GLY A 279 18.26 -40.94 16.16
N ARG A 280 19.00 -42.03 15.91
CA ARG A 280 18.48 -43.32 15.41
C ARG A 280 19.56 -44.42 15.53
N SER A 281 19.14 -45.64 15.91
CA SER A 281 19.92 -46.82 16.33
C SER A 281 20.15 -46.83 17.84
N SER A 282 19.67 -47.78 18.66
CA SER A 282 19.18 -49.15 18.42
C SER A 282 18.46 -49.64 19.69
N GLY A 283 17.42 -50.47 19.51
CA GLY A 283 16.86 -51.29 20.59
C GLY A 283 17.76 -52.47 20.95
N GLY A 284 17.55 -52.97 22.16
CA GLY A 284 18.20 -54.12 22.79
C GLY A 284 17.83 -54.15 24.26
#